data_AF-A0A523QEZ7-F1
#
_entry.id   AF-A0A523QEZ7-F1
#
_cell.length_a   1.000
_cell.length_b   1.000
_cell.length_c   1.000
_cell.angle_alpha   90.00
_cell.angle_beta   90.00
_cell.angle_gamma   90.00
#
_symmetry.space_group_name_H-M   'P 1'
#
loop_
_entity.id
_entity.type
_entity.pdbx_description
1 polymer ?
#
loop_
_entity_poly.entity_id
_entity_poly.type
_entity_poly.pdbx_seq_one_letter_code
_entity_poly.pdbx_strand_id
1 'polypeptide(L)'
;MGDYVVKAKQASATVEFTFRTVREAGAVQQALEPEEALPASTRCRVSIRRRKNVLCLRVDAEDTAALRAGLNSFLRWAIVARDMIESRRK
;
A
#
# COMPACT_ATOMS: atom_id res chain seq x y z
N MET A 1 29.17 26.30 -1.46
CA MET A 1 28.53 25.24 -0.67
C MET A 1 27.11 25.11 -1.20
N GLY A 2 26.91 24.34 -2.26
CA GLY A 2 25.58 24.15 -2.86
C GLY A 2 25.03 22.84 -2.35
N ASP A 3 23.91 22.88 -1.62
CA ASP A 3 23.18 21.70 -1.19
C ASP A 3 22.71 20.91 -2.41
N TYR A 4 23.52 19.92 -2.82
CA TYR A 4 23.16 18.98 -3.86
C TYR A 4 22.15 18.00 -3.27
N VAL A 5 20.89 18.44 -3.15
CA VAL A 5 19.78 17.58 -2.74
C VAL A 5 19.57 16.58 -3.86
N VAL A 6 20.07 15.36 -3.66
CA VAL A 6 19.85 14.22 -4.57
C VAL A 6 18.36 13.88 -4.52
N LYS A 7 17.55 14.51 -5.37
CA LYS A 7 16.16 14.07 -5.59
C LYS A 7 16.21 12.79 -6.39
N ALA A 8 15.76 11.68 -5.79
CA ALA A 8 15.50 10.45 -6.54
C ALA A 8 14.49 10.79 -7.66
N LYS A 9 14.88 10.57 -8.92
CA LYS A 9 14.03 10.86 -10.10
C LYS A 9 12.75 10.01 -10.16
N GLN A 10 12.73 8.91 -9.41
CA GLN A 10 11.63 7.97 -9.22
C GLN A 10 11.95 7.14 -7.96
N ALA A 11 10.95 6.85 -7.16
CA ALA A 11 11.06 6.02 -5.98
C ALA A 11 9.93 4.98 -5.98
N SER A 12 10.27 3.72 -5.73
CA SER A 12 9.29 2.63 -5.73
C SER A 12 9.49 1.72 -4.53
N ALA A 13 8.39 1.14 -4.04
CA ALA A 13 8.44 0.12 -3.00
C ALA A 13 7.39 -0.97 -3.27
N THR A 14 7.74 -2.19 -2.87
CA THR A 14 6.83 -3.33 -2.85
C THR A 14 6.76 -3.87 -1.44
N VAL A 15 5.55 -4.04 -0.91
CA VAL A 15 5.29 -4.61 0.41
C VAL A 15 4.39 -5.82 0.25
N GLU A 16 4.76 -6.93 0.89
CA GLU A 16 3.99 -8.15 0.89
C GLU A 16 3.43 -8.43 2.28
N PHE A 17 2.12 -8.67 2.34
CA PHE A 17 1.42 -9.07 3.55
C PHE A 17 0.97 -10.51 3.42
N THR A 18 1.37 -11.34 4.37
CA THR A 18 0.88 -12.72 4.46
C THR A 18 -0.22 -12.79 5.50
N PHE A 19 -1.39 -13.30 5.09
CA PHE A 19 -2.56 -13.52 5.94
C PHE A 19 -2.71 -15.00 6.29
N ARG A 20 -3.49 -15.33 7.33
CA ARG A 20 -3.68 -16.73 7.73
C ARG A 20 -4.51 -17.49 6.71
N THR A 21 -5.47 -16.82 6.08
CA THR A 21 -6.35 -17.43 5.09
C THR A 21 -6.46 -16.62 3.81
N VAL A 22 -6.80 -17.30 2.71
CA VAL A 22 -7.14 -16.66 1.43
C VAL A 22 -8.31 -15.69 1.58
N ARG A 23 -9.26 -16.01 2.47
CA ARG A 23 -10.44 -15.19 2.74
C ARG A 23 -10.08 -13.87 3.43
N GLU A 24 -9.18 -13.90 4.41
CA GLU A 24 -8.67 -12.68 5.07
C GLU A 24 -7.97 -11.77 4.06
N ALA A 25 -7.06 -12.32 3.25
CA ALA A 25 -6.38 -11.55 2.20
C ALA A 25 -7.37 -10.93 1.20
N GLY A 26 -8.42 -11.68 0.82
CA GLY A 26 -9.48 -11.18 -0.06
C GLY A 26 -10.31 -10.07 0.55
N ALA A 27 -10.67 -10.19 1.83
CA ALA A 27 -11.42 -9.16 2.55
C ALA A 27 -10.61 -7.86 2.72
N VAL A 28 -9.31 -7.95 3.04
CA VAL A 28 -8.43 -6.77 3.08
C VAL A 28 -8.28 -6.14 1.70
N GLN A 29 -8.11 -6.94 0.65
CA GLN A 29 -8.05 -6.43 -0.73
C GLN A 29 -9.30 -5.62 -1.09
N GLN A 30 -10.49 -6.17 -0.85
CA GLN A 30 -11.76 -5.52 -1.14
C GLN A 30 -11.96 -4.22 -0.34
N ALA A 31 -11.46 -4.18 0.90
CA ALA A 31 -11.52 -2.98 1.73
C ALA A 31 -10.62 -1.85 1.20
N LEU A 32 -9.51 -2.19 0.53
CA LEU A 32 -8.54 -1.22 -0.03
C LEU A 32 -8.81 -0.86 -1.50
N GLU A 33 -9.64 -1.63 -2.20
CA GLU A 33 -9.98 -1.43 -3.62
C GLU A 33 -10.54 -0.03 -3.94
N PRO A 34 -11.42 0.59 -3.11
CA PRO A 34 -11.89 1.95 -3.36
C PRO A 34 -10.77 2.98 -3.40
N GLU A 35 -9.72 2.79 -2.59
CA GLU A 35 -8.57 3.70 -2.50
C GLU A 35 -7.60 3.52 -3.67
N GLU A 36 -7.51 2.33 -4.26
CA GLU A 36 -6.79 2.10 -5.53
C GLU A 36 -7.54 2.74 -6.72
N ALA A 37 -8.87 2.75 -6.68
CA ALA A 37 -9.72 3.29 -7.74
C ALA A 37 -9.82 4.82 -7.76
N LEU A 38 -9.39 5.50 -6.69
CA LEU A 38 -9.30 6.96 -6.67
C LEU A 38 -8.31 7.45 -7.74
N PRO A 39 -8.54 8.66 -8.31
CA PRO A 39 -7.63 9.21 -9.31
C PRO A 39 -6.21 9.24 -8.79
N ALA A 40 -5.34 8.44 -9.41
CA ALA A 40 -3.93 8.45 -9.07
C ALA A 40 -3.41 9.89 -9.22
N SER A 41 -2.81 10.42 -8.16
CA SER A 41 -2.14 11.70 -8.24
C SER A 41 -0.98 11.57 -9.24
N THR A 42 -0.66 12.63 -9.99
CA THR A 42 0.49 12.63 -10.91
C THR A 42 1.80 12.18 -10.25
N ARG A 43 1.89 12.34 -8.93
CA ARG A 43 3.06 12.08 -8.08
C ARG A 43 3.16 10.66 -7.52
N CYS A 44 2.07 9.89 -7.50
CA CYS A 44 2.01 8.60 -6.79
C CYS A 44 0.98 7.66 -7.43
N ARG A 45 1.43 6.46 -7.77
CA ARG A 45 0.61 5.37 -8.30
C ARG A 45 0.71 4.18 -7.37
N VAL A 46 -0.44 3.62 -7.03
CA VAL A 46 -0.54 2.45 -6.17
C VAL A 46 -1.23 1.34 -6.94
N SER A 47 -0.77 0.11 -6.73
CA SER A 47 -1.44 -1.09 -7.25
C SER A 47 -1.44 -2.18 -6.18
N ILE A 48 -2.59 -2.83 -6.03
CA ILE A 48 -2.76 -3.95 -5.11
C ILE A 48 -3.02 -5.20 -5.93
N ARG A 49 -2.26 -6.26 -5.64
CA ARG A 49 -2.44 -7.57 -6.26
C ARG A 49 -2.49 -8.62 -5.16
N ARG A 50 -3.30 -9.66 -5.36
CA ARG A 50 -3.41 -10.77 -4.40
C ARG A 50 -2.99 -12.08 -5.06
N ARG A 51 -2.21 -12.87 -4.32
CA ARG A 51 -1.84 -14.24 -4.66
C ARG A 51 -2.17 -15.16 -3.49
N LYS A 52 -3.25 -15.93 -3.58
CA LYS A 52 -3.79 -16.75 -2.47
C LYS A 52 -4.00 -15.91 -1.21
N ASN A 53 -3.25 -16.17 -0.14
CA ASN A 53 -3.26 -15.49 1.15
C ASN A 53 -2.20 -14.39 1.26
N VAL A 54 -1.55 -14.02 0.16
CA VAL A 54 -0.56 -12.94 0.10
C VAL A 54 -1.14 -11.74 -0.66
N LEU A 55 -1.00 -10.55 -0.10
CA LEU A 55 -1.33 -9.28 -0.74
C LEU A 55 -0.05 -8.51 -1.03
N CYS A 56 0.18 -8.17 -2.30
CA CYS A 56 1.32 -7.40 -2.76
C CYS A 56 0.84 -5.96 -3.05
N LEU A 57 1.36 -5.01 -2.29
CA LEU A 57 1.18 -3.57 -2.50
C LEU A 57 2.40 -3.03 -3.22
N ARG A 58 2.23 -2.43 -4.39
CA ARG A 58 3.29 -1.71 -5.10
C ARG A 58 2.95 -0.23 -5.16
N VAL A 59 3.91 0.60 -4.78
CA VAL A 59 3.81 2.06 -4.81
C VAL A 59 4.96 2.58 -5.68
N ASP A 60 4.63 3.32 -6.72
CA ASP A 60 5.56 4.03 -7.59
C ASP A 60 5.31 5.54 -7.45
N ALA A 61 6.35 6.33 -7.20
CA ALA A 61 6.24 7.76 -6.92
C ALA A 61 7.38 8.57 -7.57
N GLU A 62 7.15 9.88 -7.75
CA GLU A 62 8.14 10.79 -8.36
C GLU A 62 9.34 11.08 -7.46
N ASP A 63 9.15 11.00 -6.14
CA ASP A 63 10.20 11.21 -5.15
C ASP A 63 9.92 10.40 -3.87
N THR A 64 10.91 10.39 -2.97
CA THR A 64 10.83 9.65 -1.71
C THR A 64 9.78 10.21 -0.74
N ALA A 65 9.43 11.50 -0.83
CA ALA A 65 8.43 12.10 0.05
C ALA A 65 7.02 11.65 -0.35
N ALA A 66 6.72 11.66 -1.65
CA ALA A 66 5.49 11.11 -2.21
C ALA A 66 5.39 9.59 -1.96
N LEU A 67 6.49 8.85 -2.10
CA LEU A 67 6.54 7.41 -1.77
C LEU A 67 6.18 7.17 -0.29
N ARG A 68 6.80 7.92 0.63
CA ARG A 68 6.55 7.79 2.07
C ARG A 68 5.12 8.13 2.43
N ALA A 69 4.54 9.18 1.82
CA ALA A 69 3.15 9.55 2.03
C ALA A 69 2.19 8.45 1.55
N GLY A 70 2.38 7.95 0.31
CA GLY A 70 1.57 6.88 -0.25
C GLY A 70 1.66 5.58 0.56
N LEU A 71 2.88 5.12 0.86
CA LEU A 71 3.10 3.93 1.68
C LEU A 71 2.43 4.06 3.05
N ASN A 72 2.67 5.15 3.78
CA ASN A 72 2.12 5.29 5.13
C ASN A 72 0.59 5.28 5.16
N SER A 73 -0.08 5.83 4.14
CA SER A 73 -1.54 5.77 4.04
C SER A 73 -2.03 4.33 3.84
N PHE A 74 -1.49 3.63 2.83
CA PHE A 74 -1.91 2.26 2.51
C PHE A 74 -1.56 1.26 3.62
N LEU A 75 -0.39 1.40 4.26
CA LEU A 75 -0.02 0.56 5.41
C LEU A 75 -1.01 0.73 6.57
N ARG A 76 -1.41 1.97 6.88
CA ARG A 76 -2.36 2.25 7.95
C ARG A 76 -3.72 1.61 7.66
N TRP A 77 -4.23 1.74 6.44
CA TRP A 77 -5.51 1.13 6.06
C TRP A 77 -5.44 -0.40 6.06
N ALA A 78 -4.33 -0.98 5.59
CA ALA A 78 -4.13 -2.43 5.63
C ALA A 78 -4.13 -2.97 7.07
N ILE A 79 -3.49 -2.27 8.01
CA ILE A 79 -3.51 -2.62 9.43
C ILE A 79 -4.93 -2.55 9.99
N VAL A 80 -5.66 -1.45 9.76
CA VAL A 80 -7.04 -1.30 10.25
C VAL A 80 -7.97 -2.38 9.68
N ALA A 81 -7.89 -2.63 8.37
CA ALA A 81 -8.70 -3.66 7.72
C ALA A 81 -8.41 -5.05 8.30
N ARG A 82 -7.12 -5.39 8.47
CA ARG A 82 -6.71 -6.65 9.09
C ARG A 82 -7.25 -6.77 10.52
N ASP A 83 -7.03 -5.77 11.35
CA ASP A 83 -7.40 -5.79 12.77
C ASP A 83 -8.92 -5.91 12.94
N MET A 84 -9.71 -5.28 12.07
CA MET A 84 -11.18 -5.44 12.07
C MET A 84 -11.65 -6.83 11.64
N ILE A 85 -10.92 -7.49 10.75
CA ILE A 85 -11.22 -8.87 10.35
C ILE A 85 -10.83 -9.85 11.47
N GLU A 86 -9.72 -9.60 12.17
CA GLU A 86 -9.27 -10.42 13.29
C GLU A 86 -10.11 -10.22 14.56
N SER A 87 -10.61 -9.01 14.81
CA SER A 87 -11.39 -8.68 16.02
C SER A 87 -12.76 -9.39 16.09
N ARG A 88 -13.31 -9.81 14.95
CA ARG A 88 -14.52 -10.66 14.86
C ARG A 88 -14.36 -12.05 15.47
N ARG A 89 -13.16 -12.40 15.95
CA ARG A 89 -12.81 -13.72 16.49
C ARG A 89 -12.75 -13.76 18.03
N LYS A 90 -13.17 -12.69 18.72
CA LYS A 90 -13.34 -12.69 20.19
C LYS A 90 -14.74 -13.10 20.62
#